data_AF-A0A514XIK0-F1
#
_entry.id   AF-A0A514XIK0-F1
#
_cell.length_a   1.000
_cell.length_b   1.000
_cell.length_c   1.000
_cell.angle_alpha   90.00
_cell.angle_beta   90.00
_cell.angle_gamma   90.00
#
_symmetry.space_group_name_H-M   'P 1'
#
loop_
_entity.id
_entity.type
_entity.pdbx_description
1 polymer ?
#
loop_
_entity_poly.entity_id
_entity_poly.type
_entity_poly.pdbx_seq_one_letter_code
_entity_poly.pdbx_strand_id
1 'polypeptide(L)'
;MKSAFITLALLVAPAMLNAQIKPHCFAQPCSIKGDFDGDTKEDVADLVENSNKRGIRIKFGSGKQVIIGAGEKSIKGLTDLMWMNLWELHKGPIEKATIKGSGKAPSAKGDTLKLSEEFATSGTLYWDGKEFKWYPQVGK
;
A
#
# COMPACT_ATOMS: atom_id res chain seq x y z
N MET A 1 -59.36 22.49 -25.25
CA MET A 1 -58.82 21.58 -24.22
C MET A 1 -57.49 21.03 -24.73
N LYS A 2 -56.37 21.40 -24.12
CA LYS A 2 -55.05 20.78 -24.41
C LYS A 2 -54.53 20.24 -23.08
N SER A 3 -54.60 18.93 -22.91
CA SER A 3 -54.03 18.24 -21.75
C SER A 3 -52.53 18.07 -21.97
N ALA A 4 -51.72 18.61 -21.07
CA ALA A 4 -50.29 18.35 -21.01
C ALA A 4 -50.05 17.15 -20.09
N PHE A 5 -49.42 16.10 -20.62
CA PHE A 5 -48.89 15.00 -19.82
C PHE A 5 -47.47 15.40 -19.36
N ILE A 6 -47.27 15.50 -18.05
CA ILE A 6 -45.95 15.65 -17.43
C ILE A 6 -45.47 14.24 -17.08
N THR A 7 -44.50 13.74 -17.83
CA THR A 7 -43.80 12.49 -17.48
C THR A 7 -42.74 12.81 -16.44
N LEU A 8 -42.94 12.37 -15.20
CA LEU A 8 -41.95 12.44 -14.13
C LEU A 8 -40.95 11.27 -14.30
N ALA A 9 -39.77 11.55 -14.85
CA ALA A 9 -38.68 10.59 -14.87
C ALA A 9 -38.03 10.52 -13.48
N LEU A 10 -38.21 9.40 -12.78
CA LEU A 10 -37.51 9.12 -11.52
C LEU A 10 -36.06 8.72 -11.85
N LEU A 11 -35.12 9.65 -11.69
CA LEU A 11 -33.68 9.36 -11.73
C LEU A 11 -33.30 8.61 -10.46
N VAL A 12 -33.17 7.28 -10.55
CA VAL A 12 -32.48 6.50 -9.52
C VAL A 12 -30.99 6.72 -9.74
N ALA A 13 -30.39 7.63 -8.98
CA ALA A 13 -28.93 7.72 -8.92
C ALA A 13 -28.40 6.38 -8.38
N PRO A 14 -27.45 5.70 -9.06
CA PRO A 14 -26.81 4.55 -8.46
C PRO A 14 -26.11 5.03 -7.19
N ALA A 15 -26.38 4.37 -6.07
CA ALA A 15 -25.63 4.58 -4.86
C ALA A 15 -24.16 4.30 -5.19
N MET A 16 -23.36 5.36 -5.27
CA MET A 16 -21.91 5.26 -5.35
C MET A 16 -21.49 4.55 -4.06
N LEU A 17 -21.19 3.26 -4.15
CA LEU A 17 -20.67 2.50 -3.02
C LEU A 17 -19.35 3.19 -2.64
N ASN A 18 -19.35 3.97 -1.57
CA ASN A 18 -18.15 4.58 -1.03
C ASN A 18 -17.24 3.45 -0.59
N ALA A 19 -16.32 3.07 -1.47
CA ALA A 19 -15.27 2.11 -1.22
C ALA A 19 -14.47 2.64 -0.01
N GLN A 20 -14.70 2.04 1.16
CA GLN A 20 -14.08 2.47 2.41
C GLN A 20 -12.88 1.57 2.69
N ILE A 21 -11.71 2.19 2.84
CA ILE A 21 -10.51 1.51 3.31
C ILE A 21 -10.77 0.99 4.72
N LYS A 22 -10.73 -0.34 4.89
CA LYS A 22 -10.97 -1.03 6.16
C LYS A 22 -9.73 -1.85 6.57
N PRO A 23 -9.46 -2.03 7.88
CA PRO A 23 -8.47 -2.99 8.32
C PRO A 23 -8.81 -4.40 7.80
N HIS A 24 -7.82 -5.11 7.27
CA HIS A 24 -7.98 -6.48 6.80
C HIS A 24 -6.66 -7.21 6.92
N CYS A 25 -6.61 -8.24 7.78
CA CYS A 25 -5.40 -8.99 8.03
C CYS A 25 -5.30 -10.20 7.10
N PHE A 26 -4.44 -10.10 6.08
CA PHE A 26 -4.24 -11.14 5.06
C PHE A 26 -2.84 -11.78 5.08
N ALA A 27 -1.95 -11.29 5.95
CA ALA A 27 -0.64 -11.84 6.26
C ALA A 27 -0.36 -11.61 7.77
N GLN A 28 0.64 -12.30 8.34
CA GLN A 28 1.02 -12.12 9.73
C GLN A 28 2.39 -11.43 9.86
N PRO A 29 2.56 -10.51 10.83
CA PRO A 29 1.52 -9.97 11.73
C PRO A 29 0.53 -9.06 10.98
N CYS A 30 -0.62 -8.69 11.58
CA CYS A 30 -1.59 -7.79 10.94
C CYS A 30 -1.13 -6.31 10.89
N SER A 31 -0.23 -5.94 11.79
CA SER A 31 0.37 -4.61 11.90
C SER A 31 1.84 -4.72 12.29
N ILE A 32 2.65 -3.80 11.80
CA ILE A 32 4.09 -3.70 12.09
C ILE A 32 4.39 -2.28 12.57
N LYS A 33 5.14 -2.18 13.67
CA LYS A 33 5.65 -0.90 14.20
C LYS A 33 7.09 -0.68 13.74
N GLY A 34 7.44 0.55 13.39
CA GLY A 34 8.77 0.94 12.92
C GLY A 34 8.92 2.46 12.87
N ASP A 35 10.06 2.96 12.41
CA ASP A 35 10.28 4.38 12.07
C ASP A 35 10.40 4.50 10.55
N PHE A 36 9.28 4.51 9.83
CA PHE A 36 9.27 4.35 8.37
C PHE A 36 9.65 5.62 7.62
N ASP A 37 9.43 6.81 8.20
CA ASP A 37 9.86 8.08 7.59
C ASP A 37 11.22 8.60 8.09
N GLY A 38 11.78 7.98 9.14
CA GLY A 38 13.10 8.31 9.67
C GLY A 38 13.10 9.49 10.65
N ASP A 39 11.95 9.87 11.19
CA ASP A 39 11.80 11.00 12.10
C ASP A 39 12.01 10.63 13.59
N THR A 40 12.38 9.37 13.86
CA THR A 40 12.59 8.76 15.19
C THR A 40 11.33 8.54 16.03
N LYS A 41 10.14 8.84 15.51
CA LYS A 41 8.88 8.50 16.18
C LYS A 41 8.39 7.12 15.74
N GLU A 42 7.56 6.51 16.59
CA GLU A 42 6.93 5.24 16.27
C GLU A 42 5.80 5.46 15.24
N ASP A 43 5.94 4.80 14.11
CA ASP A 43 4.94 4.66 13.07
C ASP A 43 4.27 3.28 13.14
N VAL A 44 3.11 3.15 12.49
CA VAL A 44 2.38 1.89 12.38
C VAL A 44 1.98 1.63 10.93
N ALA A 45 2.43 0.49 10.40
CA ALA A 45 1.93 -0.07 9.16
C ALA A 45 0.82 -1.09 9.48
N ASP A 46 -0.36 -0.92 8.89
CA ASP A 46 -1.53 -1.80 9.03
C ASP A 46 -1.91 -2.42 7.69
N LEU A 47 -2.23 -3.71 7.67
CA LEU A 47 -2.85 -4.34 6.50
C LEU A 47 -4.30 -3.85 6.33
N VAL A 48 -4.65 -3.44 5.11
CA VAL A 48 -5.96 -2.87 4.76
C VAL A 48 -6.50 -3.43 3.45
N GLU A 49 -7.80 -3.27 3.24
CA GLU A 49 -8.48 -3.62 2.00
C GLU A 49 -9.42 -2.48 1.57
N ASN A 50 -9.56 -2.31 0.25
CA ASN A 50 -10.57 -1.46 -0.36
C ASN A 50 -11.13 -2.12 -1.64
N SER A 51 -12.43 -2.39 -1.69
CA SER A 51 -13.10 -3.03 -2.84
C SER A 51 -12.33 -4.24 -3.40
N ASN A 52 -11.96 -5.19 -2.52
CA ASN A 52 -11.19 -6.41 -2.80
C ASN A 52 -9.72 -6.22 -3.20
N LYS A 53 -9.21 -4.98 -3.22
CA LYS A 53 -7.78 -4.70 -3.40
C LYS A 53 -7.10 -4.60 -2.05
N ARG A 54 -5.94 -5.25 -1.93
CA ARG A 54 -5.16 -5.27 -0.69
C ARG A 54 -4.13 -4.15 -0.68
N GLY A 55 -3.83 -3.63 0.50
CA GLY A 55 -2.88 -2.55 0.68
C GLY A 55 -2.30 -2.51 2.09
N ILE A 56 -1.44 -1.52 2.29
CA ILE A 56 -0.82 -1.18 3.56
C ILE A 56 -1.13 0.30 3.82
N ARG A 57 -1.63 0.61 5.01
CA ARG A 57 -1.75 1.96 5.52
C ARG A 57 -0.60 2.21 6.49
N ILE A 58 0.19 3.23 6.23
CA ILE A 58 1.26 3.68 7.14
C ILE A 58 0.75 4.94 7.84
N LYS A 59 0.64 4.90 9.17
CA LYS A 59 0.35 6.03 10.03
C LYS A 59 1.65 6.47 10.66
N PHE A 60 2.06 7.70 10.38
CA PHE A 60 3.26 8.28 10.95
C PHE A 60 3.02 8.74 12.38
N GLY A 61 4.06 8.78 13.21
CA GLY A 61 4.01 9.34 14.57
C GLY A 61 3.56 10.81 14.59
N SER A 62 3.67 11.51 13.46
CA SER A 62 3.12 12.87 13.25
C SER A 62 1.60 12.94 13.08
N GLY A 63 0.90 11.80 12.96
CA GLY A 63 -0.54 11.70 12.69
C GLY A 63 -0.92 11.74 11.20
N LYS A 64 0.04 12.00 10.31
CA LYS A 64 -0.16 11.84 8.86
C LYS A 64 -0.28 10.36 8.49
N GLN A 65 -0.93 10.07 7.37
CA GLN A 65 -1.02 8.70 6.86
C GLN A 65 -0.86 8.63 5.34
N VAL A 66 -0.36 7.50 4.86
CA VAL A 66 -0.24 7.17 3.44
C VAL A 66 -0.79 5.75 3.21
N ILE A 67 -1.37 5.51 2.04
CA ILE A 67 -1.86 4.20 1.63
C ILE A 67 -1.11 3.76 0.37
N ILE A 68 -0.68 2.51 0.38
CA ILE A 68 0.03 1.84 -0.71
C ILE A 68 -0.79 0.59 -1.05
N GLY A 69 -1.11 0.38 -2.32
CA GLY A 69 -2.10 -0.61 -2.71
C GLY A 69 -3.55 -0.15 -2.46
N ALA A 70 -4.47 -1.10 -2.23
CA ALA A 70 -5.89 -0.82 -1.97
C ALA A 70 -6.56 0.09 -3.05
N GLY A 71 -6.09 -0.01 -4.29
CA GLY A 71 -6.56 0.81 -5.42
C GLY A 71 -5.85 2.15 -5.58
N GLU A 72 -5.02 2.57 -4.63
CA GLU A 72 -4.29 3.83 -4.68
C GLU A 72 -3.13 3.78 -5.67
N LYS A 73 -2.86 4.91 -6.33
CA LYS A 73 -1.80 5.06 -7.33
C LYS A 73 -0.54 5.76 -6.77
N SER A 74 -0.31 5.63 -5.46
CA SER A 74 0.86 6.23 -4.78
C SER A 74 2.18 5.72 -5.32
N ILE A 75 2.24 4.45 -5.76
CA ILE A 75 3.41 3.86 -6.40
C ILE A 75 2.98 3.18 -7.70
N LYS A 76 3.66 3.53 -8.81
CA LYS A 76 3.38 2.95 -10.12
C LYS A 76 3.54 1.42 -10.07
N GLY A 77 2.49 0.70 -10.45
CA GLY A 77 2.48 -0.77 -10.49
C GLY A 77 2.18 -1.46 -9.16
N LEU A 78 2.01 -0.72 -8.07
CA LEU A 78 1.68 -1.25 -6.73
C LEU A 78 0.27 -0.82 -6.27
N THR A 79 -0.71 -0.85 -7.18
CA THR A 79 -2.10 -0.48 -6.85
C THR A 79 -2.86 -1.59 -6.10
N ASP A 80 -2.32 -2.81 -6.08
CA ASP A 80 -2.91 -3.95 -5.39
C ASP A 80 -1.81 -4.88 -4.90
N LEU A 81 -1.90 -5.30 -3.63
CA LEU A 81 -0.95 -6.19 -2.96
C LEU A 81 -1.51 -7.60 -2.78
N MET A 82 -2.49 -8.02 -3.59
CA MET A 82 -3.04 -9.38 -3.56
C MET A 82 -2.01 -10.50 -3.70
N TRP A 83 -0.88 -10.25 -4.38
CA TRP A 83 0.22 -11.19 -4.56
C TRP A 83 1.03 -11.45 -3.28
N MET A 84 1.01 -10.52 -2.33
CA MET A 84 1.84 -10.61 -1.13
C MET A 84 1.17 -11.49 -0.07
N ASN A 85 1.90 -12.49 0.44
CA ASN A 85 1.48 -13.33 1.56
C ASN A 85 2.45 -13.28 2.76
N LEU A 86 3.63 -12.67 2.59
CA LEU A 86 4.61 -12.43 3.64
C LEU A 86 5.04 -10.96 3.64
N TRP A 87 5.19 -10.40 4.83
CA TRP A 87 5.76 -9.08 5.00
C TRP A 87 6.48 -8.94 6.33
N GLU A 88 7.59 -8.22 6.32
CA GLU A 88 8.51 -8.17 7.46
C GLU A 88 9.10 -6.77 7.60
N LEU A 89 9.31 -6.35 8.85
CA LEU A 89 10.10 -5.18 9.17
C LEU A 89 11.57 -5.48 8.89
N HIS A 90 12.22 -4.60 8.14
CA HIS A 90 13.66 -4.66 7.93
C HIS A 90 14.31 -3.35 8.38
N LYS A 91 15.28 -3.47 9.29
CA LYS A 91 16.07 -2.36 9.82
C LYS A 91 17.45 -2.35 9.19
N GLY A 92 17.91 -1.16 8.82
CA GLY A 92 19.23 -0.97 8.21
C GLY A 92 19.22 -1.03 6.67
N PRO A 93 20.38 -1.29 6.04
CA PRO A 93 20.51 -1.19 4.59
C PRO A 93 19.63 -2.17 3.82
N ILE A 94 19.06 -1.70 2.71
CA ILE A 94 18.31 -2.55 1.77
C ILE A 94 19.27 -3.52 1.08
N GLU A 95 18.95 -4.81 1.09
CA GLU A 95 19.74 -5.81 0.35
C GLU A 95 19.71 -5.52 -1.16
N LYS A 96 20.84 -5.67 -1.82
CA LYS A 96 20.89 -5.52 -3.28
C LYS A 96 20.06 -6.63 -3.94
N ALA A 97 19.24 -6.26 -4.93
CA ALA A 97 18.54 -7.25 -5.72
C ALA A 97 19.52 -8.16 -6.48
N THR A 98 19.19 -9.44 -6.57
CA THR A 98 19.94 -10.46 -7.32
C THR A 98 19.64 -10.42 -8.82
N ILE A 99 18.64 -9.62 -9.24
CA ILE A 99 18.24 -9.46 -10.65
C ILE A 99 19.33 -8.69 -11.41
N LYS A 100 19.78 -9.23 -12.54
CA LYS A 100 20.74 -8.55 -13.42
C LYS A 100 20.16 -7.21 -13.91
N GLY A 101 20.91 -6.13 -13.74
CA GLY A 101 20.50 -4.77 -14.16
C GLY A 101 19.69 -3.97 -13.13
N SER A 102 19.42 -4.52 -11.94
CA SER A 102 18.64 -3.87 -10.85
C SER A 102 19.32 -2.68 -10.15
N GLY A 103 20.42 -2.16 -10.71
CA GLY A 103 21.13 -1.00 -10.16
C GLY A 103 21.74 -1.24 -8.78
N LYS A 104 22.03 -0.14 -8.06
CA LYS A 104 22.46 -0.17 -6.66
C LYS A 104 21.22 -0.24 -5.76
N ALA A 105 21.35 -0.89 -4.60
CA ALA A 105 20.33 -0.82 -3.57
C ALA A 105 20.12 0.64 -3.15
N PRO A 106 18.86 1.10 -3.01
CA PRO A 106 18.59 2.45 -2.57
C PRO A 106 18.93 2.63 -1.09
N SER A 107 19.18 3.88 -0.69
CA SER A 107 19.29 4.26 0.71
C SER A 107 17.92 4.69 1.22
N ALA A 108 17.32 3.89 2.09
CA ALA A 108 16.14 4.30 2.84
C ALA A 108 16.48 5.43 3.82
N LYS A 109 15.47 6.25 4.14
CA LYS A 109 15.57 7.26 5.20
C LYS A 109 14.99 6.80 6.54
N GLY A 110 14.20 5.74 6.55
CA GLY A 110 13.71 5.07 7.75
C GLY A 110 13.79 3.54 7.63
N ASP A 111 13.14 2.85 8.56
CA ASP A 111 12.85 1.42 8.52
C ASP A 111 12.09 1.08 7.22
N THR A 112 12.21 -0.18 6.79
CA THR A 112 11.66 -0.65 5.52
C THR A 112 10.74 -1.84 5.71
N LEU A 113 9.86 -2.07 4.74
CA LEU A 113 9.01 -3.25 4.70
C LEU A 113 9.43 -4.13 3.53
N LYS A 114 9.84 -5.35 3.83
CA LYS A 114 10.04 -6.37 2.82
C LYS A 114 8.70 -7.03 2.54
N LEU A 115 8.23 -6.97 1.30
CA LEU A 115 6.98 -7.60 0.86
C LEU A 115 7.35 -8.77 -0.05
N SER A 116 6.79 -9.95 0.19
CA SER A 116 7.09 -11.15 -0.58
C SER A 116 5.85 -12.00 -0.84
N GLU A 117 5.87 -12.68 -1.98
CA GLU A 117 5.16 -13.92 -2.21
C GLU A 117 6.14 -15.06 -1.94
N GLU A 118 5.75 -16.01 -1.11
CA GLU A 118 6.56 -17.19 -0.78
C GLU A 118 7.09 -17.87 -2.06
N PHE A 119 8.42 -18.04 -2.16
CA PHE A 119 9.13 -18.63 -3.30
C PHE A 119 8.99 -17.94 -4.66
N ALA A 120 8.47 -16.70 -4.72
CA ALA A 120 8.23 -16.00 -5.99
C ALA A 120 8.76 -14.55 -5.99
N THR A 121 7.87 -13.57 -6.01
CA THR A 121 8.23 -12.15 -6.13
C THR A 121 8.53 -11.55 -4.77
N SER A 122 9.57 -10.72 -4.66
CA SER A 122 9.77 -9.91 -3.45
C SER A 122 10.15 -8.47 -3.78
N GLY A 123 10.26 -7.65 -2.75
CA GLY A 123 10.86 -6.34 -2.86
C GLY A 123 10.72 -5.56 -1.60
N THR A 124 11.36 -4.41 -1.59
CA THR A 124 11.41 -3.54 -0.43
C THR A 124 10.64 -2.26 -0.70
N LEU A 125 9.68 -1.98 0.18
CA LEU A 125 9.00 -0.71 0.28
C LEU A 125 9.79 0.18 1.25
N TYR A 126 10.16 1.38 0.81
CA TYR A 126 11.03 2.28 1.58
C TYR A 126 10.67 3.75 1.38
N TRP A 127 10.97 4.58 2.37
CA TRP A 127 10.86 6.04 2.26
C TRP A 127 12.15 6.66 1.70
N ASP A 128 12.03 7.48 0.66
CA ASP A 128 13.17 8.18 0.05
C ASP A 128 13.49 9.56 0.68
N GLY A 129 12.70 9.97 1.67
CA GLY A 129 12.71 11.30 2.28
C GLY A 129 11.55 12.19 1.84
N LYS A 130 10.76 11.79 0.84
CA LYS A 130 9.62 12.54 0.32
C LYS A 130 8.38 11.68 0.10
N GLU A 131 8.55 10.46 -0.40
CA GLU A 131 7.47 9.52 -0.67
C GLU A 131 7.94 8.06 -0.55
N PHE A 132 6.99 7.14 -0.47
CA PHE A 132 7.32 5.72 -0.53
C PHE A 132 7.70 5.30 -1.95
N LYS A 133 8.73 4.46 -2.03
CA LYS A 133 9.27 3.89 -3.26
C LYS A 133 9.32 2.38 -3.14
N TRP A 134 9.27 1.73 -4.30
CA TRP A 134 9.35 0.28 -4.43
C TRP A 134 10.68 -0.12 -5.07
N TYR A 135 11.40 -1.05 -4.43
CA TYR A 135 12.59 -1.68 -4.98
C TYR A 135 12.34 -3.18 -5.20
N PRO A 136 12.08 -3.62 -6.45
CA PRO A 136 11.84 -5.03 -6.75
C PRO A 136 13.07 -5.90 -6.45
N GLN A 137 12.84 -7.06 -5.83
CA GLN A 137 13.83 -8.10 -5.53
C GLN A 137 13.27 -9.48 -5.96
N VAL A 138 14.10 -10.52 -5.99
CA VAL A 138 13.60 -11.90 -6.20
C VAL A 138 13.36 -12.53 -4.84
N GLY A 139 12.32 -13.35 -4.69
CA GLY A 139 12.21 -14.25 -3.55
C GLY A 139 13.48 -15.10 -3.44
N LYS A 140 13.97 -15.31 -2.22
CA LYS A 140 15.02 -16.30 -1.94
C LYS A 140 14.40 -17.68 -1.86
#